data_AF-A0A7W0ANK6-F1
#
_entry.id   AF-A0A7W0ANK6-F1
#
_cell.length_a   1.000
_cell.length_b   1.000
_cell.length_c   1.000
_cell.angle_alpha   90.00
_cell.angle_beta   90.00
_cell.angle_gamma   90.00
#
_symmetry.space_group_name_H-M   'P 1'
#
loop_
_entity.id
_entity.type
_entity.pdbx_description
1 polymer ?
#
loop_
_entity_poly.entity_id
_entity_poly.type
_entity_poly.pdbx_seq_one_letter_code
_entity_poly.pdbx_strand_id
1 'polypeptide(L)'
;MKTFGDTYGGSMSLTQATLKSDNSVYAQLILDVGPDKVCETAKLLGITSPLECFPAEGLGGLKVGVTPLEMSGAYATLAAGGIRRRPTAIEKVVFPNGKSDNLAKSKGKRVLTDGEAYEVTKILEMNVQSGTGTRASYGCPAAGKTGTTDEGKDAWFVGYTPKLSTSV
;
A
#
# COMPACT_ATOMS: atom_id res chain seq x y z
N MET A 1 13.94 -17.55 -10.41
CA MET A 1 13.01 -16.82 -9.53
C MET A 1 12.99 -17.56 -8.22
N LYS A 2 13.43 -16.95 -7.10
CA LYS A 2 13.47 -17.59 -5.78
C LYS A 2 12.43 -16.92 -4.89
N THR A 3 11.60 -17.72 -4.23
CA THR A 3 10.74 -17.27 -3.13
C THR A 3 11.49 -17.42 -1.81
N PHE A 4 11.12 -16.64 -0.79
CA PHE A 4 11.73 -16.68 0.54
C PHE A 4 11.64 -18.06 1.23
N GLY A 5 10.84 -18.99 0.68
CA GLY A 5 10.68 -20.37 1.15
C GLY A 5 11.17 -21.47 0.19
N ASP A 6 11.90 -21.14 -0.87
CA ASP A 6 12.58 -22.07 -1.81
C ASP A 6 11.74 -23.29 -2.31
N THR A 7 10.41 -23.18 -2.31
CA THR A 7 9.50 -24.24 -2.77
C THR A 7 8.53 -23.70 -3.84
N TYR A 8 8.52 -24.35 -5.01
CA TYR A 8 7.58 -24.06 -6.09
C TYR A 8 6.21 -24.67 -5.76
N GLY A 9 5.27 -23.85 -5.32
CA GLY A 9 3.98 -24.27 -4.76
C GLY A 9 2.89 -24.67 -5.77
N GLY A 10 3.19 -24.74 -7.07
CA GLY A 10 2.18 -24.95 -8.12
C GLY A 10 1.24 -23.75 -8.28
N SER A 11 0.06 -23.96 -8.86
CA SER A 11 -0.97 -22.92 -8.98
C SER A 11 -1.53 -22.52 -7.62
N MET A 12 -1.57 -21.23 -7.34
CA MET A 12 -2.03 -20.68 -6.06
C MET A 12 -3.05 -19.56 -6.30
N SER A 13 -4.02 -19.42 -5.39
CA SER A 13 -4.93 -18.26 -5.41
C SER A 13 -4.18 -16.96 -5.08
N LEU A 14 -4.64 -15.82 -5.63
CA LEU A 14 -4.07 -14.52 -5.30
C LEU A 14 -4.10 -14.23 -3.79
N THR A 15 -5.18 -14.62 -3.10
CA THR A 15 -5.28 -14.51 -1.64
C THR A 15 -4.13 -15.22 -0.94
N GLN A 16 -3.87 -16.49 -1.25
CA GLN A 16 -2.77 -17.23 -0.63
C GLN A 16 -1.41 -16.63 -1.00
N ALA A 17 -1.24 -16.19 -2.25
CA ALA A 17 -0.01 -15.53 -2.69
C ALA A 17 0.25 -14.23 -1.92
N THR A 18 -0.78 -13.42 -1.65
CA THR A 18 -0.67 -12.22 -0.81
C THR A 18 -0.29 -12.56 0.62
N LEU A 19 -0.93 -13.57 1.22
CA LEU A 19 -0.67 -14.00 2.61
C LEU A 19 0.75 -14.54 2.79
N LYS A 20 1.29 -15.23 1.78
CA LYS A 20 2.67 -15.74 1.77
C LYS A 20 3.69 -14.71 1.28
N SER A 21 3.24 -13.60 0.72
CA SER A 21 4.10 -12.63 0.02
C SER A 21 4.93 -13.28 -1.08
N ASP A 22 4.31 -14.13 -1.90
CA ASP A 22 5.00 -14.92 -2.94
C ASP A 22 5.37 -14.07 -4.16
N ASN A 23 6.64 -13.71 -4.27
CA ASN A 23 7.16 -12.89 -5.37
C ASN A 23 7.03 -13.56 -6.75
N SER A 24 7.03 -14.90 -6.85
CA SER A 24 6.95 -15.57 -8.16
C SER A 24 5.56 -15.42 -8.76
N VAL A 25 4.51 -15.54 -7.94
CA VAL A 25 3.13 -15.31 -8.39
C VAL A 25 2.91 -13.86 -8.78
N TYR A 26 3.39 -12.90 -7.97
CA TYR A 26 3.24 -11.48 -8.28
C TYR A 26 4.06 -11.04 -9.50
N ALA A 27 5.25 -11.60 -9.72
CA ALA A 27 6.04 -11.31 -10.91
C ALA A 27 5.31 -11.74 -12.18
N GLN A 28 4.70 -12.93 -12.18
CA GLN A 28 3.87 -13.38 -13.30
C GLN A 28 2.65 -12.47 -13.48
N LEU A 29 1.94 -12.18 -12.40
CA LEU A 29 0.74 -11.32 -12.45
C LEU A 29 1.06 -9.93 -13.02
N ILE A 30 2.18 -9.31 -12.61
CA ILE A 30 2.61 -7.99 -13.10
C ILE A 30 2.82 -8.04 -14.62
N LEU A 31 3.43 -9.11 -15.14
CA LEU A 31 3.62 -9.30 -16.57
C LEU A 31 2.28 -9.54 -17.30
N ASP A 32 1.36 -10.29 -16.69
CA ASP A 32 0.06 -10.61 -17.27
C ASP A 32 -0.85 -9.37 -17.37
N VAL A 33 -0.89 -8.53 -16.33
CA VAL A 33 -1.73 -7.31 -16.32
C VAL A 33 -1.08 -6.14 -17.06
N GLY A 34 0.25 -6.13 -17.12
CA GLY A 34 1.10 -5.09 -17.68
C GLY A 34 1.72 -4.19 -16.60
N PRO A 35 3.05 -4.01 -16.58
CA PRO A 35 3.73 -3.23 -15.53
C PRO A 35 3.36 -1.73 -15.55
N ASP A 36 3.01 -1.18 -16.72
CA ASP A 36 2.53 0.20 -16.83
C ASP A 36 1.23 0.44 -16.04
N LYS A 37 0.31 -0.54 -16.01
CA LYS A 37 -0.94 -0.42 -15.25
C LYS A 37 -0.68 -0.50 -13.75
N VAL A 38 0.28 -1.30 -13.33
CA VAL A 38 0.72 -1.37 -11.92
C VAL A 38 1.29 -0.02 -11.50
N CYS A 39 2.16 0.55 -12.35
CA CYS A 39 2.74 1.87 -12.15
C CYS A 39 1.68 2.99 -12.10
N GLU A 40 0.71 2.96 -13.01
CA GLU A 40 -0.43 3.89 -13.02
C GLU A 40 -1.25 3.77 -11.74
N THR A 41 -1.53 2.54 -11.28
CA THR A 41 -2.26 2.30 -10.03
C THR A 41 -1.51 2.87 -8.83
N ALA A 42 -0.18 2.71 -8.75
CA ALA A 42 0.62 3.33 -7.68
C ALA A 42 0.51 4.87 -7.69
N LYS A 43 0.59 5.49 -8.87
CA LYS A 43 0.41 6.95 -9.04
C LYS A 43 -1.01 7.40 -8.69
N LEU A 44 -2.02 6.60 -9.05
CA LEU A 44 -3.41 6.84 -8.69
C LEU A 44 -3.61 6.81 -7.18
N LEU A 45 -2.94 5.91 -6.45
CA LEU A 45 -2.98 5.83 -4.99
C LEU A 45 -2.22 6.96 -4.28
N GLY A 46 -1.37 7.71 -5.00
CA GLY A 46 -0.69 8.89 -4.48
C GLY A 46 0.82 8.76 -4.32
N ILE A 47 1.43 7.72 -4.90
CA ILE A 47 2.89 7.66 -5.05
C ILE A 47 3.32 8.74 -6.04
N THR A 48 4.19 9.64 -5.59
CA THR A 48 4.75 10.76 -6.37
C THR A 48 6.24 10.60 -6.64
N SER A 49 6.92 9.75 -5.87
CA SER A 49 8.29 9.33 -6.10
C SER A 49 8.46 8.78 -7.54
N PRO A 50 9.63 8.98 -8.17
CA PRO A 50 9.88 8.52 -9.54
C PRO A 50 9.70 7.00 -9.68
N LEU A 51 8.92 6.59 -10.68
CA LEU A 51 8.70 5.19 -11.07
C LEU A 51 9.03 5.04 -12.55
N GLU A 52 9.92 4.09 -12.89
CA GLU A 52 10.32 3.74 -14.25
C GLU A 52 9.34 2.74 -14.90
N CYS A 53 8.38 2.23 -14.13
CA CYS A 53 7.36 1.28 -14.54
C CYS A 53 7.93 -0.06 -15.06
N PHE A 54 9.07 -0.50 -14.51
CA PHE A 54 9.61 -1.84 -14.79
C PHE A 54 8.90 -2.91 -13.94
N PRO A 55 8.79 -4.17 -14.41
CA PRO A 55 8.17 -5.25 -13.65
C PRO A 55 8.76 -5.44 -12.25
N ALA A 56 10.06 -5.20 -12.08
CA ALA A 56 10.75 -5.31 -10.79
C ALA A 56 10.21 -4.33 -9.73
N GLU A 57 9.69 -3.16 -10.13
CA GLU A 57 9.16 -2.17 -9.19
C GLU A 57 7.91 -2.68 -8.46
N GLY A 58 7.10 -3.52 -9.11
CA GLY A 58 5.94 -4.16 -8.46
C GLY A 58 6.31 -5.19 -7.39
N LEU A 59 7.60 -5.57 -7.30
CA LEU A 59 8.16 -6.40 -6.24
C LEU A 59 8.98 -5.59 -5.22
N GLY A 60 8.98 -4.25 -5.32
CA GLY A 60 9.76 -3.36 -4.47
C GLY A 60 11.17 -3.04 -4.96
N GLY A 61 11.53 -3.48 -6.18
CA GLY A 61 12.82 -3.18 -6.84
C GLY A 61 12.92 -1.74 -7.37
N LEU A 62 12.61 -0.76 -6.53
CA LEU A 62 12.64 0.67 -6.87
C LEU A 62 14.06 1.22 -6.78
N LYS A 63 14.45 2.06 -7.75
CA LYS A 63 15.77 2.69 -7.78
C LYS A 63 15.99 3.68 -6.63
N VAL A 64 14.96 4.45 -6.28
CA VAL A 64 15.00 5.51 -5.25
C VAL A 64 14.17 5.14 -4.03
N GLY A 65 13.14 4.29 -4.19
CA GLY A 65 12.19 3.95 -3.13
C GLY A 65 11.00 4.91 -3.07
N VAL A 66 10.23 4.79 -1.99
CA VAL A 66 9.06 5.60 -1.67
C VAL A 66 9.11 6.00 -0.19
N THR A 67 8.48 7.13 0.15
CA THR A 67 8.49 7.62 1.53
C THR A 67 7.41 6.95 2.40
N PRO A 68 7.59 6.86 3.74
CA PRO A 68 6.53 6.39 4.63
C PRO A 68 5.23 7.23 4.55
N LEU A 69 5.35 8.52 4.23
CA LEU A 69 4.19 9.40 4.05
C LEU A 69 3.39 9.04 2.79
N GLU A 70 4.07 8.70 1.70
CA GLU A 70 3.41 8.21 0.49
C GLU A 70 2.74 6.86 0.71
N MET A 71 3.43 5.93 1.40
CA MET A 71 2.88 4.60 1.69
C MET A 71 1.67 4.66 2.61
N SER A 72 1.73 5.46 3.69
CA SER A 72 0.58 5.68 4.57
C SER A 72 -0.58 6.39 3.84
N GLY A 73 -0.28 7.33 2.94
CA GLY A 73 -1.30 7.96 2.08
C GLY A 73 -1.97 6.98 1.12
N ALA A 74 -1.19 6.09 0.50
CA ALA A 74 -1.71 5.06 -0.40
C ALA A 74 -2.62 4.08 0.34
N TYR A 75 -2.21 3.58 1.51
CA TYR A 75 -3.02 2.66 2.31
C TYR A 75 -4.24 3.34 2.95
N ALA A 76 -4.15 4.64 3.27
CA ALA A 76 -5.31 5.43 3.70
C ALA A 76 -6.39 5.52 2.60
N THR A 77 -6.01 5.42 1.32
CA THR A 77 -6.97 5.36 0.21
C THR A 77 -7.78 4.07 0.25
N LEU A 78 -7.14 2.94 0.56
CA LEU A 78 -7.82 1.65 0.76
C LEU A 78 -8.75 1.71 1.98
N ALA A 79 -8.25 2.22 3.11
CA ALA A 79 -9.02 2.44 4.33
C ALA A 79 -10.27 3.31 4.12
N ALA A 80 -10.21 4.23 3.17
CA ALA A 80 -11.30 5.14 2.81
C ALA A 80 -12.20 4.62 1.68
N GLY A 81 -12.18 3.32 1.36
CA GLY A 81 -13.03 2.73 0.32
C GLY A 81 -12.71 3.22 -1.09
N GLY A 82 -11.42 3.46 -1.37
CA GLY A 82 -10.93 3.91 -2.67
C GLY A 82 -10.91 5.43 -2.88
N ILE A 83 -11.14 6.22 -1.82
CA ILE A 83 -11.11 7.69 -1.88
C ILE A 83 -9.74 8.20 -1.44
N ARG A 84 -8.94 8.68 -2.39
CA ARG A 84 -7.63 9.28 -2.11
C ARG A 84 -7.80 10.70 -1.58
N ARG A 85 -7.10 11.02 -0.48
CA ARG A 85 -6.95 12.38 0.04
C ARG A 85 -5.48 12.73 0.12
N ARG A 86 -5.14 13.99 -0.21
CA ARG A 86 -3.78 14.47 -0.04
C ARG A 86 -3.47 14.64 1.46
N PRO A 87 -2.39 14.03 1.98
CA PRO A 87 -1.96 14.27 3.35
C PRO A 87 -1.75 15.78 3.60
N THR A 88 -2.31 16.29 4.69
CA THR A 88 -2.25 17.72 5.04
C THR A 88 -1.88 17.83 6.52
N ALA A 89 -0.78 18.52 6.82
CA ALA A 89 -0.31 18.73 8.19
C ALA A 89 -0.84 20.02 8.82
N ILE A 90 -1.19 21.02 8.00
CA ILE A 90 -1.61 22.35 8.43
C ILE A 90 -3.07 22.54 8.02
N GLU A 91 -3.98 22.64 8.99
CA GLU A 91 -5.40 22.91 8.71
C GLU A 91 -5.69 24.41 8.59
N LYS A 92 -4.97 25.24 9.35
CA LYS A 92 -5.25 26.68 9.46
C LYS A 92 -3.98 27.44 9.81
N VAL A 93 -3.82 28.62 9.20
CA VAL A 93 -2.80 29.61 9.57
C VAL A 93 -3.52 30.82 10.17
N VAL A 94 -3.06 31.30 11.33
CA VAL A 94 -3.57 32.51 11.98
C VAL A 94 -2.46 33.54 12.02
N PHE A 95 -2.72 34.73 11.48
CA PHE A 95 -1.76 35.82 11.40
C PHE A 95 -1.84 36.74 12.63
N PRO A 96 -0.77 37.51 12.94
CA PRO A 96 -0.76 38.43 14.09
C PRO A 96 -1.88 39.49 14.08
N ASN A 97 -2.41 39.83 12.90
CA ASN A 97 -3.52 40.77 12.75
C ASN A 97 -4.91 40.14 12.95
N GLY A 98 -4.98 38.89 13.39
CA GLY A 98 -6.23 38.14 13.60
C GLY A 98 -6.86 37.57 12.34
N LYS A 99 -6.30 37.83 11.14
CA LYS A 99 -6.75 37.14 9.92
C LYS A 99 -6.37 35.67 9.98
N SER A 100 -7.16 34.82 9.33
CA SER A 100 -6.83 33.40 9.22
C SER A 100 -7.14 32.84 7.86
N ASP A 101 -6.23 32.00 7.36
CA ASP A 101 -6.42 31.19 6.17
C ASP A 101 -6.69 29.74 6.56
N ASN A 102 -7.86 29.25 6.19
CA ASN A 102 -8.19 27.83 6.32
C ASN A 102 -7.69 27.11 5.07
N LEU A 103 -6.75 26.19 5.23
CA LEU A 103 -6.31 25.34 4.13
C LEU A 103 -7.40 24.28 3.92
N ALA A 104 -8.09 24.36 2.79
CA ALA A 104 -9.29 23.57 2.52
C ALA A 104 -9.03 22.07 2.75
N LYS A 105 -9.91 21.41 3.51
CA LYS A 105 -9.91 19.94 3.62
C LYS A 105 -10.11 19.37 2.23
N SER A 106 -9.18 18.50 1.80
CA SER A 106 -9.28 17.83 0.51
C SER A 106 -10.61 17.09 0.43
N LYS A 107 -11.47 17.44 -0.54
CA LYS A 107 -12.73 16.73 -0.81
C LYS A 107 -12.50 15.24 -1.13
N GLY A 108 -11.26 14.87 -1.43
CA GLY A 108 -10.87 13.54 -1.86
C GLY A 108 -11.24 13.30 -3.32
N LYS A 109 -10.58 12.32 -3.94
CA LYS A 109 -10.89 11.84 -5.29
C LYS A 109 -11.07 10.33 -5.22
N ARG A 110 -12.20 9.82 -5.75
CA ARG A 110 -12.36 8.37 -5.95
C ARG A 110 -11.37 7.92 -7.02
N VAL A 111 -10.49 6.99 -6.66
CA VAL A 111 -9.48 6.41 -7.55
C VAL A 111 -9.61 4.90 -7.67
N LEU A 112 -10.30 4.26 -6.71
CA LEU A 112 -10.77 2.88 -6.80
C LEU A 112 -12.27 2.83 -6.54
N THR A 113 -12.94 1.85 -7.12
CA THR A 113 -14.29 1.48 -6.73
C THR A 113 -14.31 0.96 -5.29
N ASP A 114 -15.48 1.02 -4.66
CA ASP A 114 -15.65 0.50 -3.30
C ASP A 114 -15.41 -1.02 -3.27
N GLY A 115 -15.83 -1.75 -4.31
CA GLY A 115 -15.60 -3.18 -4.43
C GLY A 115 -14.13 -3.57 -4.57
N GLU A 116 -13.35 -2.84 -5.37
CA GLU A 116 -11.90 -3.06 -5.48
C GLU A 116 -11.21 -2.82 -4.13
N ALA A 117 -11.52 -1.71 -3.46
CA ALA A 117 -10.95 -1.41 -2.15
C ALA A 117 -11.35 -2.44 -1.08
N TYR A 118 -12.59 -2.93 -1.13
CA TYR A 118 -13.11 -3.96 -0.23
C TYR A 118 -12.37 -5.30 -0.39
N GLU A 119 -12.22 -5.80 -1.63
CA GLU A 119 -11.54 -7.08 -1.86
C GLU A 119 -10.06 -7.03 -1.45
N VAL A 120 -9.36 -5.93 -1.74
CA VAL A 120 -7.98 -5.73 -1.27
C VAL A 120 -7.93 -5.70 0.25
N THR A 121 -8.83 -4.96 0.90
CA THR A 121 -8.88 -4.86 2.37
C THR A 121 -9.12 -6.23 3.00
N LYS A 122 -10.07 -7.00 2.50
CA LYS A 122 -10.37 -8.35 2.98
C LYS A 122 -9.14 -9.26 2.95
N ILE A 123 -8.35 -9.21 1.87
CA ILE A 123 -7.12 -10.00 1.77
C ILE A 123 -6.05 -9.50 2.74
N LEU A 124 -5.91 -8.18 2.90
CA LEU A 124 -4.94 -7.59 3.82
C LEU A 124 -5.29 -7.80 5.30
N GLU A 125 -6.57 -7.90 5.65
CA GLU A 125 -7.03 -8.34 6.98
C GLU A 125 -6.62 -9.80 7.24
N MET A 126 -6.85 -10.69 6.28
CA MET A 126 -6.41 -12.08 6.37
C MET A 126 -4.88 -12.19 6.53
N ASN A 127 -4.11 -11.29 5.90
CA ASN A 127 -2.66 -11.24 6.04
C ASN A 127 -2.21 -10.86 7.48
N VAL A 128 -2.92 -9.97 8.15
CA VAL A 128 -2.68 -9.64 9.57
C VAL A 128 -3.14 -10.77 10.49
N GLN A 129 -4.14 -11.55 10.11
CA GLN A 129 -4.64 -12.66 10.94
C GLN A 129 -3.83 -13.96 10.79
N SER A 130 -3.31 -14.24 9.59
CA SER A 130 -2.77 -15.57 9.25
C SER A 130 -1.62 -15.57 8.24
N GLY A 131 -1.20 -14.40 7.75
CA GLY A 131 -0.10 -14.26 6.79
C GLY A 131 1.19 -13.74 7.43
N THR A 132 1.96 -12.99 6.65
CA THR A 132 3.24 -12.42 7.10
C THR A 132 3.07 -11.31 8.15
N GLY A 133 1.87 -10.72 8.25
CA GLY A 133 1.57 -9.59 9.13
C GLY A 133 1.12 -9.94 10.55
N THR A 134 1.14 -11.22 10.94
CA THR A 134 0.57 -11.72 12.21
C THR A 134 1.07 -10.99 13.46
N ARG A 135 2.33 -10.57 13.49
CA ARG A 135 2.93 -9.83 14.61
C ARG A 135 2.39 -8.41 14.78
N ALA A 136 1.67 -7.87 13.79
CA ALA A 136 1.02 -6.56 13.86
C ALA A 136 -0.44 -6.65 14.34
N SER A 137 -0.97 -7.85 14.59
CA SER A 137 -2.29 -8.02 15.19
C SER A 137 -2.28 -7.54 16.64
N TYR A 138 -3.21 -6.65 16.98
CA TYR A 138 -3.32 -6.04 18.32
C TYR A 138 -4.70 -6.27 18.96
N GLY A 139 -5.49 -7.21 18.43
CA GLY A 139 -6.79 -7.61 18.99
C GLY A 139 -8.01 -6.87 18.42
N CYS A 140 -7.81 -5.91 17.51
CA CYS A 140 -8.90 -5.26 16.75
C CYS A 140 -8.77 -5.55 15.24
N PRO A 141 -9.85 -5.39 14.46
CA PRO A 141 -9.79 -5.49 13.00
C PRO A 141 -8.77 -4.50 12.41
N ALA A 142 -7.81 -5.03 11.68
CA ALA A 142 -6.78 -4.26 10.99
C ALA A 142 -6.34 -5.00 9.73
N ALA A 143 -6.00 -4.23 8.70
CA ALA A 143 -5.46 -4.70 7.44
C ALA A 143 -4.02 -4.24 7.30
N GLY A 144 -3.16 -5.03 6.65
CA GLY A 144 -1.79 -4.57 6.41
C GLY A 144 -0.92 -5.55 5.65
N LYS A 145 0.23 -5.06 5.23
CA LYS A 145 1.22 -5.80 4.45
C LYS A 145 2.63 -5.54 4.97
N THR A 146 3.43 -6.60 5.00
CA THR A 146 4.87 -6.52 5.23
C THR A 146 5.63 -6.36 3.91
N GLY A 147 6.76 -5.67 3.94
CA GLY A 147 7.74 -5.61 2.87
C GLY A 147 9.13 -5.94 3.39
N THR A 148 9.96 -6.55 2.56
CA THR A 148 11.36 -6.83 2.87
C THR A 148 12.16 -6.67 1.59
N THR A 149 13.22 -5.87 1.61
CA THR A 149 14.16 -5.76 0.49
C THR A 149 15.25 -6.83 0.61
N ASP A 150 15.96 -7.10 -0.49
CA ASP A 150 17.05 -8.08 -0.49
C ASP A 150 18.06 -7.80 0.62
N GLU A 151 18.53 -8.87 1.28
CA GLU A 151 19.42 -8.83 2.45
C GLU A 151 18.83 -8.18 3.72
N GLY A 152 17.52 -7.90 3.77
CA GLY A 152 16.85 -7.39 4.97
C GLY A 152 17.25 -5.96 5.36
N LYS A 153 17.77 -5.18 4.39
CA LYS A 153 18.21 -3.79 4.60
C LYS A 153 17.04 -2.87 4.95
N ASP A 154 15.86 -3.15 4.37
CA ASP A 154 14.62 -2.47 4.72
C ASP A 154 13.57 -3.49 5.12
N ALA A 155 12.96 -3.26 6.30
CA ALA A 155 11.80 -3.98 6.77
C ALA A 155 10.64 -2.99 6.88
N TRP A 156 9.57 -3.25 6.15
CA TRP A 156 8.40 -2.39 6.10
C TRP A 156 7.18 -3.08 6.68
N PHE A 157 6.35 -2.31 7.37
CA PHE A 157 4.96 -2.65 7.61
C PHE A 157 4.08 -1.44 7.32
N VAL A 158 3.08 -1.64 6.47
CA VAL A 158 2.03 -0.64 6.23
C VAL A 158 0.69 -1.26 6.57
N GLY A 159 -0.04 -0.62 7.48
CA GLY A 159 -1.30 -1.13 7.98
C GLY A 159 -2.31 -0.03 8.25
N TYR A 160 -3.57 -0.42 8.32
CA TYR A 160 -4.67 0.51 8.53
C TYR A 160 -5.87 -0.12 9.23
N THR A 161 -6.69 0.77 9.76
CA THR A 161 -8.07 0.58 10.19
C THR A 161 -8.94 1.59 9.43
N PRO A 162 -10.29 1.57 9.58
CA PRO A 162 -11.14 2.57 8.96
C PRO A 162 -10.82 4.03 9.34
N LYS A 163 -10.06 4.27 10.43
CA LYS A 163 -9.77 5.61 10.96
C LYS A 163 -8.29 6.01 10.94
N LEU A 164 -7.37 5.09 10.65
CA LEU A 164 -5.93 5.33 10.76
C LEU A 164 -5.17 4.49 9.75
N SER A 165 -4.15 5.06 9.11
CA SER A 165 -3.15 4.34 8.33
C SER A 165 -1.76 4.70 8.83
N THR A 166 -0.89 3.70 8.95
CA THR A 166 0.47 3.82 9.48
C THR A 166 1.45 3.09 8.57
N SER A 167 2.65 3.64 8.42
CA SER A 167 3.77 3.04 7.69
C SER A 167 5.02 3.12 8.56
N VAL A 168 5.71 2.00 8.76
CA VAL A 168 6.97 1.87 9.51
C VAL A 168 7.96 0.98 8.79
#